data_AF-A0A352NQG6-F1
#
_entry.id   AF-A0A352NQG6-F1
#
_cell.length_a   1.000
_cell.length_b   1.000
_cell.length_c   1.000
_cell.angle_alpha   90.00
_cell.angle_beta   90.00
_cell.angle_gamma   90.00
#
_symmetry.space_group_name_H-M   'P 1'
#
loop_
_entity.id
_entity.type
_entity.pdbx_description
1 polymer ?
#
loop_
_entity_poly.entity_id
_entity_poly.type
_entity_poly.pdbx_seq_one_letter_code
_entity_poly.pdbx_strand_id
1 'polypeptide(L)'
;MEVTTKPIHDPEELFSGSAGSFSRLPAIRDFLPKVTFKEAVRRQARAGDVCIVGLDVGSTTTKAVVMRAADRAILAGCYLRTNGDPVQASRDCYRELYR
;
A
#
# COMPACT_ATOMS: atom_id res chain seq x y z
N MET A 1 -6.51 -17.92 28.79
CA MET A 1 -6.27 -19.21 28.12
C MET A 1 -4.77 -19.39 28.07
N GLU A 2 -4.24 -20.35 28.83
CA GLU A 2 -2.82 -20.69 28.80
C GLU A 2 -2.49 -21.27 27.43
N VAL A 3 -1.61 -20.61 26.68
CA VAL A 3 -1.13 -21.12 25.40
C VAL A 3 -0.02 -22.11 25.73
N THR A 4 -0.33 -23.41 25.66
CA THR A 4 0.66 -24.47 25.86
C THR A 4 1.71 -24.40 24.75
N THR A 5 2.96 -24.12 25.12
CA THR A 5 4.08 -24.14 24.17
C THR A 5 4.60 -25.56 24.00
N LYS A 6 5.05 -25.92 22.80
CA LYS A 6 5.81 -27.15 22.59
C LYS A 6 7.24 -26.92 23.09
N PRO A 7 7.77 -27.77 23.98
CA PRO A 7 9.18 -27.70 24.33
C PRO A 7 10.00 -28.02 23.08
N ILE A 8 11.06 -27.24 22.88
CA ILE A 8 12.02 -27.43 21.81
C ILE A 8 13.33 -27.85 22.45
N HIS A 9 13.88 -28.98 22.01
CA HIS A 9 15.07 -29.57 22.59
C HIS A 9 16.32 -29.35 21.73
N ASP A 10 16.12 -29.01 20.45
CA ASP A 10 17.16 -28.67 19.50
C ASP A 10 16.74 -27.41 18.70
N PRO A 11 17.60 -26.39 18.56
CA PRO A 11 17.34 -25.24 17.68
C PRO A 11 16.91 -25.62 16.26
N GLU A 12 17.30 -26.78 15.73
CA GLU A 12 16.84 -27.24 14.40
C GLU A 12 15.33 -27.53 14.36
N GLU A 13 14.70 -27.89 15.50
CA GLU A 13 13.25 -28.12 15.60
C GLU A 13 12.43 -26.82 15.46
N LEU A 14 13.05 -25.64 15.67
CA LEU A 14 12.43 -24.34 15.40
C LEU A 14 12.22 -24.11 13.90
N PHE A 15 13.10 -24.68 13.08
CA PHE A 15 13.12 -24.46 11.65
C PHE A 15 12.43 -25.62 10.94
N SER A 16 11.14 -25.48 10.64
CA SER A 16 10.51 -26.38 9.66
C SER A 16 11.29 -26.26 8.36
N GLY A 17 11.78 -27.37 7.80
CA GLY A 17 12.52 -27.46 6.53
C GLY A 17 11.69 -27.08 5.31
N SER A 18 10.92 -26.00 5.37
CA SER A 18 10.27 -25.40 4.22
C SER A 18 11.38 -24.79 3.37
N ALA A 19 11.72 -25.46 2.28
CA ALA A 19 12.37 -24.82 1.16
C ALA A 19 11.56 -23.55 0.83
N GLY A 20 12.13 -22.38 1.11
CA GLY A 20 11.48 -21.10 0.87
C GLY A 20 10.94 -21.06 -0.56
N SER A 21 9.61 -21.12 -0.68
CA SER A 21 8.88 -21.34 -1.94
C SER A 21 8.97 -20.19 -2.95
N PHE A 22 9.73 -19.13 -2.65
CA PHE A 22 9.77 -17.92 -3.47
C PHE A 22 10.90 -17.89 -4.49
N SER A 23 11.92 -18.73 -4.36
CA SER A 23 13.10 -18.74 -5.24
C SER A 23 12.88 -19.42 -6.61
N ARG A 24 11.66 -19.92 -6.89
CA ARG A 24 11.35 -20.68 -8.13
C ARG A 24 10.33 -20.00 -9.06
N LEU A 25 9.91 -18.78 -8.77
CA LEU A 25 8.94 -18.09 -9.62
C LEU A 25 9.64 -17.54 -10.88
N PRO A 26 9.00 -17.60 -12.07
CA PRO A 26 9.51 -16.94 -13.26
C PRO A 26 9.71 -15.43 -13.04
N ALA A 27 10.57 -14.82 -13.85
CA ALA A 27 10.87 -13.41 -13.69
C ALA A 27 9.60 -12.56 -13.87
N ILE A 28 9.44 -11.50 -13.07
CA ILE A 28 8.22 -10.67 -13.13
C ILE A 28 7.96 -10.08 -14.52
N ARG A 29 9.03 -9.84 -15.30
CA ARG A 29 8.96 -9.36 -16.69
C ARG A 29 8.19 -10.30 -17.61
N ASP A 30 8.21 -11.60 -17.32
CA ASP A 30 7.54 -12.63 -18.12
C ASP A 30 6.01 -12.51 -18.04
N PHE A 31 5.51 -11.75 -17.06
CA PHE A 31 4.09 -11.49 -16.85
C PHE A 31 3.65 -10.11 -17.34
N LEU A 32 4.51 -9.32 -17.99
CA LEU A 32 4.13 -8.02 -18.58
C LEU A 32 2.89 -8.08 -19.50
N PRO A 33 2.68 -9.12 -20.33
CA PRO A 33 1.47 -9.23 -21.15
C PRO A 33 0.17 -9.34 -20.35
N LYS A 34 0.24 -9.64 -19.05
CA LYS A 34 -0.93 -9.67 -18.14
C LYS A 34 -1.23 -8.31 -17.50
N VAL A 35 -0.40 -7.30 -17.74
CA VAL A 35 -0.54 -5.98 -17.13
C VAL A 35 -1.19 -5.02 -18.12
N THR A 36 -2.32 -4.43 -17.72
CA THR A 36 -2.86 -3.26 -18.42
C THR A 36 -2.39 -2.00 -17.71
N PHE A 37 -1.54 -1.22 -18.37
CA PHE A 37 -1.12 0.08 -17.85
C PHE A 37 -2.23 1.11 -18.06
N LYS A 38 -2.66 1.75 -16.98
CA LYS A 38 -3.59 2.88 -17.02
C LYS A 38 -2.79 4.15 -16.85
N GLU A 39 -2.91 5.08 -17.80
CA GLU A 39 -2.32 6.40 -17.63
C GLU A 39 -3.10 7.18 -16.56
N ALA A 40 -2.40 7.59 -15.51
CA ALA A 40 -2.95 8.53 -14.55
C ALA A 40 -2.76 9.95 -15.09
N VAL A 41 -3.86 10.59 -15.50
CA VAL A 41 -3.83 11.97 -15.98
C VAL A 41 -3.62 12.90 -14.80
N ARG A 42 -2.39 13.40 -14.61
CA ARG A 42 -2.11 14.43 -13.61
C ARG A 42 -2.41 15.82 -14.15
N ARG A 43 -3.08 16.64 -13.36
CA ARG A 43 -3.46 18.03 -13.68
C ARG A 43 -3.39 18.90 -12.45
N GLN A 44 -3.36 20.21 -12.65
CA GLN A 44 -3.45 21.18 -11.57
C GLN A 44 -4.92 21.41 -11.17
N ALA A 45 -5.15 21.59 -9.88
CA ALA A 45 -6.45 21.97 -9.34
C ALA A 45 -6.84 23.38 -9.80
N ARG A 46 -8.16 23.62 -9.91
CA ARG A 46 -8.75 24.91 -10.26
C ARG A 46 -9.81 25.27 -9.24
N ALA A 47 -10.04 26.57 -9.05
CA ALA A 47 -11.10 27.06 -8.18
C ALA A 47 -12.46 26.53 -8.68
N GLY A 48 -13.27 26.02 -7.76
CA GLY A 48 -14.57 25.44 -8.07
C GLY A 48 -14.55 23.97 -8.52
N ASP A 49 -13.38 23.33 -8.57
CA ASP A 49 -13.30 21.89 -8.84
C ASP A 49 -14.07 21.09 -7.78
N VAL A 50 -14.95 20.20 -8.23
CA VAL A 50 -15.52 19.15 -7.38
C VAL A 50 -14.54 18.00 -7.32
N CYS A 51 -14.04 17.72 -6.12
CA CYS A 51 -12.99 16.74 -5.88
C CYS A 51 -13.48 15.59 -4.99
N ILE A 52 -12.94 14.41 -5.24
CA ILE A 52 -13.09 13.22 -4.41
C ILE A 52 -11.74 12.96 -3.72
N VAL A 53 -11.77 12.81 -2.40
CA VAL A 53 -10.60 12.40 -1.62
C VAL A 53 -10.69 10.90 -1.33
N GLY A 54 -9.69 10.16 -1.76
CA GLY A 54 -9.52 8.74 -1.43
C GLY A 54 -8.45 8.57 -0.37
N LEU A 55 -8.70 7.68 0.60
CA LEU A 55 -7.75 7.27 1.63
C LEU A 55 -7.74 5.74 1.71
N ASP A 56 -6.58 5.14 1.55
CA ASP A 56 -6.32 3.70 1.66
C ASP A 56 -5.37 3.46 2.84
N VAL A 57 -5.91 2.94 3.94
CA VAL A 57 -5.18 2.72 5.20
C VAL A 57 -4.80 1.24 5.30
N GLY A 58 -3.58 0.92 4.88
CA GLY A 58 -3.01 -0.42 5.00
C GLY A 58 -2.19 -0.59 6.29
N SER A 59 -1.84 -1.84 6.61
CA SER A 59 -0.98 -2.16 7.76
C SER A 59 0.44 -1.62 7.61
N THR A 60 0.97 -1.64 6.39
CA THR A 60 2.33 -1.16 6.09
C THR A 60 2.34 0.30 5.69
N THR A 61 1.35 0.73 4.92
CA THR A 61 1.32 2.05 4.29
C THR A 61 -0.07 2.64 4.23
N THR A 62 -0.15 3.95 4.40
CA THR A 62 -1.35 4.75 4.17
C THR A 62 -1.14 5.59 2.92
N LYS A 63 -2.11 5.58 2.01
CA LYS A 63 -2.06 6.31 0.74
C LYS A 63 -3.26 7.23 0.67
N ALA A 64 -3.10 8.40 0.07
CA ALA A 64 -4.24 9.26 -0.21
C ALA A 64 -4.13 9.91 -1.59
N VAL A 65 -5.27 10.29 -2.15
CA VAL A 65 -5.38 10.90 -3.48
C VAL A 65 -6.49 11.94 -3.50
N VAL A 66 -6.29 13.02 -4.26
CA VAL A 66 -7.35 13.96 -4.65
C VAL A 66 -7.60 13.78 -6.14
N MET A 67 -8.85 13.48 -6.51
CA MET A 67 -9.27 13.28 -7.89
C MET A 67 -10.38 14.26 -8.26
N ARG A 68 -10.24 14.99 -9.37
CA ARG A 68 -11.33 15.82 -9.91
C ARG A 68 -12.44 14.92 -10.46
N ALA A 69 -13.68 15.18 -10.07
CA ALA A 69 -14.82 14.36 -10.47
C ALA A 69 -15.13 14.44 -11.98
N ALA A 70 -14.92 15.61 -12.60
CA ALA A 70 -15.30 15.87 -13.99
C ALA A 70 -14.52 15.04 -15.02
N ASP A 71 -13.21 14.85 -14.82
CA ASP A 71 -12.31 14.23 -15.79
C ASP A 71 -11.47 13.08 -15.18
N ARG A 72 -11.66 12.78 -13.89
CA ARG A 72 -10.88 11.81 -13.11
C ARG A 72 -9.38 12.15 -13.05
N ALA A 73 -9.01 13.41 -13.24
CA ALA A 73 -7.62 13.83 -13.13
C ALA A 73 -7.15 13.70 -11.68
N ILE A 74 -5.94 13.16 -11.50
CA ILE A 74 -5.26 13.13 -10.21
C ILE A 74 -4.64 14.50 -9.97
N LEU A 75 -5.09 15.19 -8.94
CA LEU A 75 -4.64 16.55 -8.58
C LEU A 75 -3.50 16.52 -7.55
N ALA A 76 -3.57 15.60 -6.59
CA ALA A 76 -2.55 15.37 -5.58
C ALA A 76 -2.59 13.91 -5.13
N GLY A 77 -1.48 13.40 -4.59
CA GLY A 77 -1.43 12.05 -4.04
C GLY A 77 -0.18 11.83 -3.19
N CYS A 78 -0.31 11.02 -2.15
CA CYS A 78 0.79 10.68 -1.26
C CYS A 78 0.78 9.19 -0.88
N TYR A 79 1.96 8.71 -0.49
CA TYR A 79 2.19 7.35 -0.03
C TYR A 79 3.11 7.43 1.19
N LEU A 80 2.57 7.13 2.37
CA LEU A 80 3.28 7.22 3.64
C LEU A 80 3.33 5.84 4.31
N ARG A 81 4.31 5.63 5.20
CA ARG A 81 4.34 4.44 6.06
C ARG A 81 3.29 4.57 7.16
N THR A 82 2.60 3.48 7.47
CA THR A 82 1.61 3.44 8.57
C THR A 82 2.30 3.48 9.93
N ASN A 83 3.50 2.88 10.04
CA ASN A 83 4.29 2.83 11.27
C ASN A 83 3.51 2.32 12.51
N GLY A 84 2.55 1.42 12.30
CA GLY A 84 1.70 0.90 13.37
C GLY A 84 0.68 1.90 13.92
N ASP A 85 0.63 3.13 13.40
CA ASP A 85 -0.33 4.16 13.78
C ASP A 85 -1.15 4.62 12.55
N PRO A 86 -2.23 3.89 12.21
CA PRO A 86 -3.05 4.21 11.05
C PRO A 86 -3.76 5.56 11.16
N VAL A 87 -4.04 6.03 12.38
CA VAL A 87 -4.73 7.30 12.60
C VAL A 87 -3.78 8.46 12.31
N GLN A 88 -2.58 8.43 12.89
CA GLN A 88 -1.58 9.47 12.66
C GLN A 88 -1.14 9.50 11.19
N ALA A 89 -0.89 8.33 10.59
CA ALA A 89 -0.55 8.24 9.16
C ALA A 89 -1.64 8.81 8.24
N SER A 90 -2.92 8.62 8.59
CA SER A 90 -4.04 9.21 7.84
C SER A 90 -4.06 10.74 7.95
N ARG A 91 -3.80 11.29 9.14
CA ARG A 91 -3.70 12.75 9.36
C ARG A 91 -2.54 13.34 8.57
N ASP A 92 -1.41 12.65 8.53
CA ASP A 92 -0.25 13.07 7.76
C ASP A 92 -0.51 13.02 6.25
N CYS A 93 -1.29 12.05 5.78
CA CYS A 93 -1.75 12.03 4.39
C CYS A 93 -2.59 13.27 4.06
N TYR A 94 -3.54 13.67 4.92
CA TYR A 94 -4.34 14.88 4.67
C TYR A 94 -3.49 16.15 4.66
N ARG A 95 -2.49 16.26 5.54
CA ARG A 95 -1.54 17.37 5.54
C ARG A 95 -0.72 17.41 4.25
N GLU A 96 -0.28 16.26 3.77
CA GLU A 96 0.50 16.17 2.53
C GLU A 96 -0.35 16.54 1.31
N LEU A 97 -1.62 16.14 1.27
CA LEU A 97 -2.54 16.53 0.19
C LEU A 97 -2.90 18.02 0.18
N TYR A 98 -2.78 18.71 1.33
CA TYR A 98 -3.09 20.13 1.46
C TYR A 98 -1.93 21.05 1.01
N ARG A 99 -0.72 20.52 0.86
CA ARG A 99 0.45 21.26 0.40
C ARG A 99 0.38 21.57 -1.10
#